data_AF-A0A1B2YQA6-F1
#
_entry.id   AF-A0A1B2YQA6-F1
#
_cell.length_a   1.000
_cell.length_b   1.000
_cell.length_c   1.000
_cell.angle_alpha   90.00
_cell.angle_beta   90.00
_cell.angle_gamma   90.00
#
_symmetry.space_group_name_H-M   'P 1'
#
loop_
_entity.id
_entity.type
_entity.pdbx_description
1 polymer ?
#
loop_
_entity_poly.entity_id
_entity_poly.type
_entity_poly.pdbx_seq_one_letter_code
_entity_poly.pdbx_strand_id
1 'polypeptide(L)' 'MMSDTLVSVVYSALLGAVTAIGLMWFGEWSAPGSIFIGITVAIILGTFLNLVLFKPLPKIENGKLVDDQ' A
#
# COMPACT_ATOMS: atom_id res chain seq x y z
N MET A 1 11.77 8.25 -10.36
CA MET A 1 12.01 6.96 -9.66
C MET A 1 12.11 7.13 -8.15
N MET A 2 13.20 7.67 -7.57
CA MET A 2 13.32 7.76 -6.10
C MET A 2 12.29 8.69 -5.43
N SER A 3 11.93 9.80 -6.10
CA SER A 3 10.87 10.72 -5.64
C SER A 3 9.51 10.03 -5.58
N ASP A 4 9.19 9.22 -6.58
CA ASP A 4 7.86 8.62 -6.71
C ASP A 4 7.70 7.44 -5.73
N THR A 5 8.76 6.65 -5.52
CA THR A 5 8.81 5.65 -4.45
C THR A 5 8.64 6.30 -3.07
N LEU A 6 9.27 7.45 -2.84
CA LEU A 6 9.10 8.20 -1.59
C LEU A 6 7.65 8.67 -1.40
N VAL A 7 7.01 9.17 -2.45
CA VAL A 7 5.59 9.57 -2.43
C VAL A 7 4.69 8.38 -2.07
N SER A 8 4.93 7.20 -2.65
CA SER A 8 4.14 6.00 -2.33
C SER A 8 4.32 5.54 -0.89
N VAL A 9 5.53 5.64 -0.34
CA VAL A 9 5.80 5.29 1.06
C VAL A 9 5.12 6.26 2.01
N VAL A 10 5.17 7.57 1.72
CA VAL A 10 4.47 8.58 2.52
C VAL A 10 2.97 8.36 2.46
N TYR A 11 2.42 8.09 1.28
CA TYR A 11 0.99 7.88 1.10
C TYR A 11 0.50 6.61 1.85
N SER A 12 1.25 5.52 1.77
CA SER A 12 0.89 4.29 2.48
C SER A 12 1.00 4.43 4.00
N ALA A 13 2.00 5.18 4.50
CA ALA A 13 2.12 5.51 5.91
C ALA A 13 0.92 6.33 6.42
N LEU A 14 0.48 7.34 5.64
CA LEU A 14 -0.71 8.13 5.97
C LEU A 14 -1.97 7.28 6.01
N LEU A 15 -2.17 6.38 5.05
CA LEU A 15 -3.32 5.47 5.03
C LEU A 15 -3.33 4.51 6.21
N GLY A 16 -2.16 3.97 6.59
CA GLY A 16 -2.03 3.15 7.80
C GLY A 16 -2.36 3.92 9.08
N ALA A 17 -1.86 5.16 9.21
CA ALA A 17 -2.15 6.02 10.34
C ALA A 17 -3.65 6.36 10.44
N VAL A 18 -4.29 6.73 9.32
CA VAL A 18 -5.74 6.99 9.26
C VAL A 18 -6.53 5.75 9.65
N THR A 19 -6.10 4.57 9.20
CA THR A 19 -6.76 3.30 9.55
C THR A 19 -6.64 3.00 11.04
N ALA A 20 -5.47 3.17 11.64
CA ALA A 20 -5.27 2.98 13.08
C ALA A 20 -6.16 3.94 13.89
N ILE A 21 -6.18 5.23 13.53
CA ILE A 21 -7.02 6.24 14.20
C ILE A 21 -8.50 5.88 14.04
N GLY A 22 -8.93 5.50 12.84
CA GLY A 22 -10.30 5.10 12.57
C GLY A 22 -10.74 3.89 13.39
N LEU A 23 -9.89 2.88 13.53
CA LEU A 23 -10.16 1.71 14.38
C LEU A 23 -10.24 2.06 15.86
N MET A 24 -9.38 2.97 16.34
CA MET A 24 -9.43 3.44 17.73
C MET A 24 -10.70 4.24 18.03
N TRP A 25 -11.13 5.11 17.11
CA TRP A 25 -12.27 6.01 17.35
C TRP A 25 -13.63 5.39 17.05
N PHE A 26 -13.75 4.61 15.97
CA PHE A 26 -15.03 4.05 15.52
C PHE A 26 -15.18 2.56 15.82
N GLY A 27 -14.07 1.84 15.95
CA GLY A 27 -14.09 0.39 16.18
C GLY A 27 -14.14 -0.01 17.65
N GLU A 28 -13.83 0.91 18.58
CA GLU A 28 -13.54 0.61 19.99
C GLU A 28 -12.39 -0.41 20.17
N TRP A 29 -11.49 -0.49 19.19
CA TRP A 29 -10.35 -1.40 19.25
C TRP A 29 -9.31 -0.90 20.26
N SER A 30 -8.62 -1.84 20.90
CA SER A 30 -7.51 -1.50 21.79
C SER A 30 -6.41 -0.76 21.01
N ALA A 31 -5.72 0.18 21.68
CA ALA A 31 -4.65 0.95 21.06
C ALA A 31 -3.55 0.05 20.44
N PRO A 32 -3.06 -1.02 21.11
CA PRO A 32 -2.07 -1.90 20.50
C PRO A 32 -2.58 -2.62 19.25
N GLY A 33 -3.83 -3.09 19.26
CA GLY A 33 -4.43 -3.78 18.11
C GLY A 33 -4.63 -2.86 16.90
N SER A 34 -5.07 -1.63 17.16
CA SER A 34 -5.28 -0.63 16.09
C SER A 34 -3.98 -0.20 15.43
N ILE A 35 -2.92 0.01 16.23
CA ILE A 35 -1.58 0.33 15.71
C ILE A 35 -1.05 -0.82 14.87
N PHE A 36 -1.18 -2.07 15.34
CA PHE A 36 -0.74 -3.25 14.59
C PHE A 36 -1.42 -3.32 13.21
N ILE A 37 -2.75 -3.17 13.16
CA ILE A 37 -3.48 -3.18 11.88
C ILE A 37 -3.08 -1.99 11.00
N GLY A 38 -2.93 -0.79 11.56
CA GLY A 38 -2.49 0.37 10.79
C GLY A 38 -1.13 0.13 10.11
N ILE A 39 -0.18 -0.47 10.83
CA ILE A 39 1.12 -0.85 10.26
C ILE A 39 0.96 -1.92 9.18
N THR A 40 0.17 -2.96 9.42
CA THR A 40 -0.11 -4.00 8.42
C THR A 40 -0.68 -3.41 7.14
N VAL A 41 -1.65 -2.49 7.27
CA VAL A 41 -2.27 -1.80 6.14
C VAL A 41 -1.26 -0.92 5.40
N ALA A 42 -0.41 -0.17 6.11
CA ALA A 42 0.64 0.63 5.49
C ALA A 42 1.63 -0.21 4.67
N ILE A 43 2.03 -1.39 5.17
CA ILE A 43 2.95 -2.28 4.47
C ILE A 43 2.27 -2.85 3.21
N ILE A 44 1.07 -3.41 3.35
CA ILE A 44 0.34 -4.03 2.22
C ILE A 44 0.07 -2.99 1.12
N LEU A 45 -0.45 -1.82 1.49
CA LEU A 45 -0.74 -0.76 0.54
C LEU A 45 0.53 -0.17 -0.06
N GLY A 46 1.59 -0.02 0.73
CA GLY A 46 2.89 0.44 0.22
C GLY A 46 3.45 -0.52 -0.83
N THR A 47 3.43 -1.82 -0.55
CA THR A 47 3.83 -2.85 -1.53
C THR A 47 2.93 -2.84 -2.75
N PHE A 48 1.62 -2.76 -2.58
CA PHE A 48 0.66 -2.73 -3.69
C PHE A 48 0.85 -1.51 -4.58
N LEU A 49 0.90 -0.30 -4.00
CA LEU A 49 1.12 0.94 -4.74
C LEU A 49 2.47 0.92 -5.46
N ASN A 50 3.52 0.40 -4.83
CA ASN A 50 4.82 0.26 -5.48
C ASN A 50 4.79 -0.70 -6.68
N LEU A 51 4.05 -1.81 -6.59
CA LEU A 51 3.85 -2.72 -7.72
C LEU A 51 3.05 -2.05 -8.84
N VAL A 52 1.91 -1.43 -8.53
CA VAL A 52 1.03 -0.83 -9.55
C VAL A 52 1.67 0.38 -10.23
N LEU A 53 2.33 1.25 -9.47
CA LEU A 53 2.83 2.53 -9.98
C LEU A 53 4.25 2.44 -10.57
N PHE A 54 5.11 1.55 -10.05
CA PHE A 54 6.54 1.51 -10.42
C PHE A 54 7.00 0.19 -11.03
N LYS A 55 6.21 -0.87 -10.93
CA LYS A 55 6.47 -2.15 -11.62
C LYS A 55 5.18 -2.67 -12.26
N PRO A 56 4.55 -1.89 -13.17
CA PRO A 56 3.36 -2.36 -13.85
C PRO A 56 3.64 -3.71 -14.51
N LEU A 57 2.73 -4.66 -14.30
CA LEU A 57 2.88 -6.00 -14.86
C LEU A 57 2.99 -5.90 -16.39
N PRO A 58 3.84 -6.72 -17.03
CA PRO A 58 3.91 -6.77 -18.49
C PRO A 58 2.52 -7.05 -19.05
N LYS A 59 2.19 -6.44 -20.19
CA LYS A 59 0.91 -6.70 -20.85
C LYS A 59 0.82 -8.19 -21.18
N ILE A 60 -0.33 -8.79 -20.87
CA ILE A 60 -0.62 -10.17 -21.26
C ILE A 60 -1.59 -10.09 -22.43
N GLU A 61 -1.14 -10.47 -23.63
CA GLU A 61 -2.00 -10.62 -24.80
C GLU A 61 -2.09 -12.11 -25.17
N ASN A 62 -3.33 -12.62 -25.33
CA ASN A 62 -3.60 -14.03 -25.66
C ASN A 62 -2.88 -15.06 -24.75
N GLY A 63 -2.77 -14.76 -23.45
CA GLY A 63 -2.17 -15.67 -22.46
C GLY A 63 -0.65 -15.75 -22.52
N LYS A 64 0.02 -14.85 -23.26
CA LYS A 64 1.47 -14.73 -23.31
C LYS A 64 1.90 -13.36 -22.77
N LEU A 65 3.00 -13.34 -22.03
CA LEU A 65 3.66 -12.10 -21.66
C LEU A 65 4.16 -11.45 -22.95
N VAL A 66 3.66 -10.26 -23.27
CA VAL A 66 4.20 -9.43 -24.35
C VAL A 66 5.40 -8.72 -23.77
N ASP A 67 6.58 -9.14 -24.20
CA ASP A 67 7.83 -8.45 -23.88
C ASP A 67 7.86 -7.21 -24.77
N ASP A 68 7.28 -6.10 -24.29
CA ASP A 68 7.46 -4.77 -24.88
C ASP A 68 8.93 -4.38 -24.62
N GLN A 69 9.84 -4.80 -25.51
CA GLN A 69 11.18 -4.17 -25.59
C GLN A 69 11.06 -2.70 -25.98
#